data_AF-A0A950HHZ9-F1
#
_entry.id   AF-A0A950HHZ9-F1
#
_cell.length_a   1.000
_cell.length_b   1.000
_cell.length_c   1.000
_cell.angle_alpha   90.00
_cell.angle_beta   90.00
_cell.angle_gamma   90.00
#
_symmetry.space_group_name_H-M   'P 1'
#
loop_
_entity.id
_entity.type
_entity.pdbx_description
1 polymer ?
#
loop_
_entity_poly.entity_id
_entity_poly.type
_entity_poly.pdbx_seq_one_letter_code
_entity_poly.pdbx_strand_id
1 'polypeptide(L)' 'MERKKTGRPSKGERHFVRAKLPVRLVRALQEKAARRGMTLTDLIGELASKETGIPYSNQEALPLSS' A
#
# COMPACT_ATOMS: atom_id res chain seq x y z
N MET A 1 16.76 -34.26 7.68
CA MET A 1 15.94 -33.40 6.81
C MET A 1 15.58 -32.15 7.60
N GLU A 2 16.15 -31.00 7.25
CA GLU A 2 15.82 -29.73 7.89
C GLU A 2 14.37 -29.33 7.60
N ARG A 3 13.64 -28.98 8.66
CA ARG A 3 12.26 -28.48 8.60
C ARG A 3 12.31 -27.03 8.10
N LYS A 4 12.17 -26.79 6.79
CA LYS A 4 11.97 -25.42 6.27
C LYS A 4 10.65 -24.90 6.84
N LYS A 5 10.71 -23.82 7.64
CA LYS A 5 9.53 -23.08 8.07
C LYS A 5 8.75 -22.68 6.82
N THR A 6 7.59 -23.29 6.59
CA THR A 6 6.67 -22.90 5.53
C THR A 6 6.24 -21.48 5.85
N GLY A 7 6.86 -20.48 5.21
CA GLY A 7 6.53 -19.08 5.42
C GLY A 7 5.04 -18.83 5.13
N ARG A 8 4.44 -17.83 5.79
CA ARG A 8 3.08 -17.39 5.49
C ARG A 8 2.97 -17.11 3.98
N PRO A 9 1.90 -17.54 3.29
CA PRO A 9 1.71 -17.24 1.87
C PRO A 9 1.91 -15.74 1.62
N SER A 10 2.73 -15.40 0.61
CA SER A 10 2.95 -14.01 0.23
C SER A 10 1.61 -13.34 -0.09
N LYS A 11 1.48 -12.06 0.23
CA LYS A 11 0.29 -11.20 0.01
C LYS A 11 -0.02 -10.92 -1.47
N GLY A 12 0.34 -11.83 -2.38
CA GLY A 12 0.28 -11.69 -3.84
C GLY A 12 1.62 -11.30 -4.47
N GLU A 13 1.64 -11.25 -5.80
CA GLU A 13 2.76 -10.75 -6.59
C GLU A 13 2.90 -9.24 -6.41
N ARG A 14 4.07 -8.76 -5.99
CA ARG A 14 4.34 -7.35 -5.70
C ARG A 14 5.75 -7.01 -6.11
N HIS A 15 5.93 -5.79 -6.62
CA HIS A 15 7.23 -5.23 -6.90
C HIS A 15 7.45 -3.94 -6.10
N PHE A 16 8.65 -3.76 -5.55
CA PHE A 16 9.00 -2.54 -4.85
C PHE A 16 9.35 -1.45 -5.85
N VAL A 17 8.58 -0.35 -5.82
CA VAL A 17 8.89 0.85 -6.58
C VAL A 17 9.53 1.87 -5.65
N ARG A 18 10.73 2.35 -6.00
CA ARG A 18 11.45 3.41 -5.29
C ARG A 18 11.50 4.66 -6.15
N ALA A 19 10.88 5.75 -5.69
CA ALA A 19 10.89 7.04 -6.36
C ALA A 19 11.57 8.11 -5.49
N LYS A 20 12.38 8.98 -6.10
CA LYS A 20 12.89 10.19 -5.46
C LYS A 20 11.94 11.34 -5.76
N LEU A 21 11.24 11.82 -4.74
CA LEU A 21 10.25 12.91 -4.86
C LEU A 21 10.65 14.10 -3.98
N PRO A 22 10.23 15.33 -4.33
CA PRO A 22 10.42 16.49 -3.46
C PRO A 22 9.81 16.27 -2.07
N VAL A 23 10.53 16.69 -1.01
CA VAL A 23 10.10 16.50 0.38
C VAL A 23 8.70 17.08 0.64
N ARG A 24 8.40 18.25 0.08
CA ARG A 24 7.08 18.90 0.22
C ARG A 24 5.95 18.05 -0.35
N LEU A 25 6.20 17.38 -1.47
CA LEU A 25 5.21 16.50 -2.10
C LEU A 25 4.95 15.26 -1.23
N VAL A 26 6.01 14.65 -0.70
CA VAL A 26 5.88 13.48 0.19
C VAL A 26 5.06 13.83 1.43
N ARG A 27 5.33 14.98 2.05
CA ARG A 27 4.55 15.47 3.21
C ARG A 27 3.07 15.69 2.87
N ALA A 28 2.79 16.36 1.75
CA ALA A 28 1.41 16.59 1.32
C ALA A 28 0.64 15.28 1.07
N LEU A 29 1.31 14.26 0.49
CA LEU A 29 0.72 12.94 0.30
C LEU A 29 0.47 12.23 1.64
N GLN A 30 1.41 12.31 2.59
CA GLN A 30 1.24 11.75 3.93
C GLN A 30 0.06 12.39 4.67
N GLU A 31 -0.06 13.71 4.66
CA GLU A 31 -1.19 14.43 5.25
C GLU A 31 -2.52 14.08 4.59
N LYS A 32 -2.53 13.90 3.26
CA LYS A 32 -3.73 13.44 2.54
C LYS A 32 -4.11 12.02 2.92
N ALA A 33 -3.13 11.12 3.07
CA ALA A 33 -3.36 9.75 3.49
C ALA A 33 -3.93 9.69 4.92
N ALA A 34 -3.33 10.46 5.84
CA ALA A 34 -3.80 10.57 7.23
C ALA A 34 -5.24 11.10 7.33
N ARG A 35 -5.57 12.16 6.58
CA ARG A 35 -6.95 12.70 6.52
C ARG A 35 -7.98 11.68 6.01
N ARG A 36 -7.55 10.69 5.22
CA ARG A 36 -8.41 9.63 4.68
C ARG A 36 -8.33 8.32 5.49
N GLY A 37 -7.60 8.31 6.61
CA GLY A 37 -7.44 7.12 7.45
C GLY A 37 -6.74 5.94 6.77
N MET A 38 -5.82 6.22 5.83
CA MET A 38 -5.12 5.19 5.05
C MET A 38 -3.60 5.39 5.05
N THR A 39 -2.85 4.37 4.63
CA THR A 39 -1.40 4.49 4.49
C THR A 39 -1.02 5.29 3.25
N LEU A 40 0.21 5.83 3.22
CA LEU A 40 0.76 6.47 2.01
C LEU A 40 0.76 5.51 0.81
N THR A 41 1.05 4.23 1.06
CA THR A 41 1.03 3.18 0.03
C THR A 41 -0.36 3.01 -0.57
N ASP A 42 -1.40 2.99 0.26
CA ASP A 42 -2.78 2.84 -0.22
C ASP A 42 -3.24 4.07 -1.00
N LEU A 43 -2.87 5.26 -0.53
CA LEU A 43 -3.13 6.49 -1.29
C LEU A 43 -2.46 6.45 -2.67
N ILE A 44 -1.19 6.04 -2.75
CA ILE A 44 -0.46 5.93 -4.02
C ILE A 44 -1.10 4.86 -4.91
N GLY A 45 -1.48 3.71 -4.34
CA GLY A 45 -2.17 2.63 -5.04
C GLY A 45 -3.50 3.08 -5.65
N GLU A 46 -4.33 3.80 -4.89
CA GLU A 46 -5.58 4.36 -5.40
C GLU A 46 -5.35 5.40 -6.51
N LEU A 47 -4.33 6.27 -6.37
CA LEU A 47 -4.01 7.26 -7.40
C LEU A 47 -3.54 6.57 -8.69
N ALA A 48 -2.64 5.60 -8.58
CA ALA A 48 -2.16 4.82 -9.72
C ALA A 48 -3.28 4.00 -10.36
N SER A 49 -4.19 3.45 -9.56
CA SER A 49 -5.37 2.71 -10.05
C SER A 49 -6.29 3.60 -10.88
N LYS A 50 -6.56 4.82 -10.40
CA LYS A 50 -7.37 5.81 -11.14
C LYS A 50 -6.73 6.22 -12.46
N GLU A 51 -5.41 6.38 -12.49
CA GLU A 51 -4.67 6.79 -13.68
C GLU A 51 -4.56 5.66 -14.73
N THR A 52 -4.34 4.43 -14.28
CA THR A 52 -4.05 3.28 -15.18
C THR A 52 -5.27 2.42 -15.49
N GLY A 53 -6.36 2.58 -14.74
CA GLY A 53 -7.51 1.68 -14.79
C GLY A 53 -7.27 0.30 -14.16
N ILE A 54 -6.05 -0.01 -13.69
CA ILE A 54 -5.74 -1.29 -13.04
C ILE A 54 -6.25 -1.24 -11.59
N PRO A 55 -7.14 -2.18 -11.17
CA PRO A 55 -7.69 -2.15 -9.81
C PRO A 55 -6.60 -2.31 -8.74
N TYR A 56 -6.56 -1.39 -7.78
CA TYR A 56 -5.79 -1.54 -6.55
C TYR A 56 -6.70 -2.06 -5.43
N SER A 57 -6.51 -3.31 -5.01
CA SER A 57 -7.21 -3.84 -3.84
C SER A 57 -6.54 -3.36 -2.56
N ASN A 58 -7.23 -2.51 -1.79
CA ASN A 58 -6.88 -2.21 -0.40
C ASN A 58 -6.89 -3.53 0.39
N GLN A 59 -5.70 -4.07 0.65
CA GLN A 59 -5.58 -5.35 1.32
C GLN A 59 -5.87 -5.14 2.81
N GLU A 60 -7.05 -5.59 3.24
CA GLU A 60 -7.52 -5.62 4.63
C GLU A 60 -7.93 -4.24 5.17
N ALA A 61 -9.13 -3.78 4.80
CA ALA A 61 -9.98 -3.14 5.81
C ALA A 61 -10.15 -4.17 6.93
N LEU A 62 -9.28 -4.13 7.94
CA LEU A 62 -9.52 -4.85 9.19
C LEU A 62 -10.92 -4.42 9.64
N PRO A 63 -11.87 -5.33 9.89
CA PRO A 63 -13.09 -4.94 10.56
C PRO A 63 -12.65 -4.22 11.84
N LEU A 64 -13.09 -2.98 12.01
CA LEU A 64 -13.09 -2.32 13.31
C LEU A 64 -14.07 -3.13 14.17
N SER A 65 -13.59 -4.24 14.73
CA SER A 65 -14.34 -4.96 15.76
C SER A 65 -14.40 -4.02 16.96
N SER A 66 -15.64 -3.63 17.28
CA SER A 66 -16.05 -2.88 18.47
C SER A 66 -15.60 -3.53 19.78
#